data_AF-A0A414NFR9-F1
#
_entry.id   AF-A0A414NFR9-F1
#
_cell.length_a   1.000
_cell.length_b   1.000
_cell.length_c   1.000
_cell.angle_alpha   90.00
_cell.angle_beta   90.00
_cell.angle_gamma   90.00
#
_symmetry.space_group_name_H-M   'P 1'
#
loop_
_entity.id
_entity.type
_entity.pdbx_description
1 polymer ?
#
loop_
_entity_poly.entity_id
_entity_poly.type
_entity_poly.pdbx_seq_one_letter_code
_entity_poly.pdbx_strand_id
1 'polypeptide(L)'
;MPIRPTHRGEHGYGVFHKPDPEKAAIMRFFNASSYEVAAAGCFEDEVTGEYTDIPEVATMRNGVVWGNKDAYHFEKYDMELSPEFRAYAPEHAPGE
;
A
#
# COMPACT_ATOMS: atom_id res chain seq x y z
N MET A 1 10.74 31.00 26.70
CA MET A 1 10.80 29.57 27.02
C MET A 1 11.16 28.82 25.75
N PRO A 2 12.34 28.20 25.62
CA PRO A 2 12.65 27.39 24.45
C PRO A 2 12.07 25.98 24.63
N ILE A 3 11.26 25.57 23.65
CA ILE A 3 10.65 24.25 23.55
C ILE A 3 11.77 23.27 23.20
N ARG A 4 11.94 22.23 24.03
CA ARG A 4 12.98 21.21 23.86
C ARG A 4 12.70 20.38 22.59
N PRO A 5 13.71 20.00 21.80
CA PRO A 5 13.55 18.96 20.81
C PRO A 5 13.44 17.62 21.55
N THR A 6 12.27 16.98 21.51
CA THR A 6 12.14 15.59 21.91
C THR A 6 12.82 14.74 20.86
N HIS A 7 14.07 14.35 21.14
CA HIS A 7 14.65 13.14 20.58
C HIS A 7 13.67 11.99 20.87
N ARG A 8 12.97 11.54 19.83
CA ARG A 8 12.45 10.18 19.75
C ARG A 8 13.20 9.51 18.61
N GLY A 9 14.46 9.17 18.90
CA GLY A 9 15.16 8.18 18.11
C GLY A 9 14.53 6.81 18.36
N GLU A 10 14.73 5.92 17.38
CA GLU A 10 14.52 4.47 17.45
C GLU A 10 13.13 3.94 17.14
N HIS A 11 12.62 4.23 15.94
CA HIS A 11 11.92 3.21 15.15
C HIS A 11 12.45 3.30 13.72
N GLY A 12 13.58 2.62 13.49
CA GLY A 12 14.12 2.47 12.14
C GLY A 12 13.17 1.62 11.32
N TYR A 13 12.31 2.27 10.53
CA TYR A 13 11.55 1.60 9.46
C TYR A 13 11.82 2.28 8.12
N GLY A 14 13.09 2.60 7.88
CA GLY A 14 13.58 2.80 6.52
C GLY A 14 13.90 1.44 5.92
N VAL A 15 12.92 0.53 5.80
CA VAL A 15 13.12 -0.68 5.01
C VAL A 15 12.77 -0.35 3.57
N PHE A 16 13.66 0.41 2.93
CA PHE A 16 13.71 0.48 1.48
C PHE A 16 14.11 -0.92 0.99
N HIS A 17 13.11 -1.77 0.73
CA HIS A 17 13.34 -3.09 0.18
C HIS A 17 13.91 -2.97 -1.24
N LYS A 18 14.66 -3.99 -1.65
CA LYS A 18 15.05 -4.15 -3.06
C LYS A 18 13.77 -4.14 -3.91
N PRO A 19 13.79 -3.57 -5.12
CA PRO A 19 12.62 -3.51 -5.98
C PRO A 19 12.03 -4.91 -6.17
N ASP A 20 10.71 -5.01 -5.96
CA ASP A 20 10.01 -6.28 -6.01
C ASP A 20 10.01 -6.83 -7.46
N PRO A 21 10.53 -8.05 -7.72
CA PRO A 21 10.59 -8.61 -9.07
C PRO A 21 9.21 -8.79 -9.71
N GLU A 22 8.15 -8.87 -8.90
CA GLU A 22 6.77 -9.04 -9.35
C GLU A 22 5.99 -7.71 -9.39
N LYS A 23 6.65 -6.59 -9.06
CA LYS A 23 6.03 -5.26 -8.95
C LYS A 23 5.15 -4.92 -10.15
N ALA A 24 5.64 -5.17 -11.35
CA ALA A 24 4.90 -4.86 -12.58
C ALA A 24 3.60 -5.67 -12.69
N ALA A 25 3.62 -6.96 -12.37
CA ALA A 25 2.43 -7.81 -12.41
C ALA A 25 1.43 -7.42 -11.33
N ILE A 26 1.90 -7.14 -10.12
CA ILE A 26 1.08 -6.69 -8.99
C ILE A 26 0.42 -5.33 -9.29
N MET A 27 1.13 -4.38 -9.88
CA MET A 27 0.56 -3.08 -10.29
C MET A 27 -0.50 -3.24 -11.40
N ARG A 28 -0.30 -4.15 -12.36
CA ARG A 28 -1.34 -4.48 -13.35
C ARG A 28 -2.59 -5.06 -12.67
N PHE A 29 -2.42 -5.90 -11.67
CA PHE A 29 -3.54 -6.44 -10.90
C PHE A 29 -4.32 -5.35 -10.15
N PHE A 30 -3.63 -4.41 -9.49
CA PHE A 30 -4.26 -3.26 -8.85
C PHE A 30 -5.06 -2.41 -9.86
N ASN A 31 -4.45 -2.07 -11.00
CA ASN A 31 -5.07 -1.22 -12.02
C ASN A 31 -6.28 -1.87 -12.71
N ALA A 32 -6.31 -3.19 -12.80
CA ALA A 32 -7.36 -3.94 -13.50
C ALA A 32 -8.61 -4.22 -12.64
N SER A 33 -8.58 -3.84 -11.37
CA SER A 33 -9.60 -4.26 -10.41
C SER A 33 -10.74 -3.27 -10.28
N SER A 34 -11.96 -3.79 -10.16
CA SER A 34 -13.18 -3.01 -9.98
C SER A 34 -13.44 -2.76 -8.49
N TYR A 35 -13.52 -1.50 -8.11
CA TYR A 35 -13.77 -1.09 -6.72
C TYR A 35 -15.22 -1.37 -6.31
N GLU A 36 -15.42 -2.13 -5.23
CA GLU A 36 -16.66 -2.08 -4.47
C GLU A 36 -16.53 -0.92 -3.47
N VAL A 37 -17.06 0.24 -3.86
CA VAL A 37 -16.75 1.50 -3.19
C VAL A 37 -17.50 1.61 -1.86
N ALA A 38 -16.79 1.34 -0.76
CA ALA A 38 -17.11 1.87 0.57
C ALA A 38 -16.03 2.92 0.90
N ALA A 39 -16.37 4.20 0.76
CA ALA A 39 -15.45 5.29 1.11
C ALA A 39 -15.54 5.57 2.62
N ALA A 40 -14.44 5.37 3.35
CA ALA A 40 -14.37 5.56 4.80
C ALA A 40 -13.72 6.90 5.23
N GLY A 41 -13.15 7.67 4.29
CA GLY A 41 -12.38 8.89 4.58
C GLY A 41 -11.14 8.98 3.71
N CYS A 42 -10.10 9.69 4.15
CA CYS A 42 -8.74 9.59 3.62
C CYS A 42 -7.85 8.78 4.57
N PHE A 43 -6.74 8.23 4.09
CA PHE A 43 -5.82 7.42 4.91
C PHE A 43 -4.52 8.16 5.27
N GLU A 44 -3.91 7.80 6.40
CA GLU A 44 -2.57 8.23 6.83
C GLU A 44 -1.50 7.42 6.08
N ASP A 45 -0.50 8.13 5.53
CA ASP A 45 0.73 7.54 4.99
C ASP A 45 1.61 7.08 6.16
N GLU A 46 1.81 5.77 6.28
CA GLU A 46 2.50 5.16 7.42
C GLU A 46 4.00 5.48 7.47
N VAL A 47 4.58 5.93 6.36
CA VAL A 47 5.99 6.30 6.27
C VAL A 47 6.22 7.75 6.70
N THR A 48 5.31 8.66 6.34
CA THR A 48 5.45 10.10 6.67
C THR A 48 4.68 10.51 7.93
N GLY A 49 3.64 9.76 8.31
CA GLY A 49 2.69 10.12 9.37
C GLY A 49 1.73 11.24 8.98
N GLU A 50 1.60 11.54 7.67
CA GLU A 50 0.70 12.58 7.17
C GLU A 50 -0.56 11.97 6.54
N TYR A 51 -1.70 12.65 6.70
CA TYR A 51 -2.92 12.26 5.99
C TYR A 51 -2.83 12.58 4.51
N THR A 52 -3.15 11.60 3.68
CA THR A 52 -3.28 11.79 2.23
C THR A 52 -4.59 12.51 1.90
N ASP A 53 -4.68 13.07 0.70
CA ASP A 53 -5.92 13.56 0.09
C ASP A 53 -6.63 12.47 -0.73
N ILE A 54 -6.13 11.24 -0.68
CA ILE A 54 -6.63 10.09 -1.42
C ILE A 54 -7.74 9.42 -0.60
N PRO A 55 -8.97 9.31 -1.12
CA PRO A 55 -10.03 8.59 -0.45
C PRO A 55 -9.66 7.13 -0.24
N GLU A 56 -9.81 6.62 0.98
CA GLU A 56 -9.62 5.20 1.28
C GLU A 56 -10.77 4.39 0.68
N VAL A 57 -10.41 3.43 -0.17
CA VAL A 57 -11.35 2.53 -0.83
C VAL A 57 -10.86 1.10 -0.71
N ALA A 58 -11.79 0.19 -0.44
CA ALA A 58 -11.55 -1.24 -0.52
C ALA A 58 -11.89 -1.76 -1.93
N THR A 59 -11.15 -2.77 -2.34
CA THR A 59 -11.35 -3.51 -3.59
C THR A 59 -11.45 -4.99 -3.26
N MET A 60 -12.30 -5.72 -3.96
CA MET A 60 -12.43 -7.16 -3.80
C MET A 60 -12.41 -7.86 -5.16
N ARG A 61 -11.68 -8.97 -5.26
CA ARG A 61 -11.70 -9.86 -6.43
C ARG A 61 -11.54 -11.30 -6.01
N ASN A 62 -12.50 -12.16 -6.38
CA ASN A 62 -12.53 -13.59 -6.04
C ASN A 62 -12.28 -13.88 -4.54
N GLY A 63 -12.87 -13.08 -3.64
CA GLY A 63 -12.75 -13.25 -2.19
C GLY A 63 -11.48 -12.67 -1.57
N VAL A 64 -10.55 -12.15 -2.37
CA VAL A 64 -9.38 -11.38 -1.90
C VAL A 64 -9.76 -9.91 -1.81
N VAL A 65 -9.54 -9.28 -0.65
CA VAL A 65 -9.86 -7.87 -0.37
C VAL A 65 -8.57 -7.10 -0.09
N TRP A 66 -8.46 -5.88 -0.60
CA TRP A 66 -7.33 -4.98 -0.35
C TRP A 66 -7.74 -3.51 -0.44
N GLY A 67 -6.99 -2.62 0.19
CA GLY A 67 -7.19 -1.18 0.12
C GLY A 67 -6.35 -0.53 -0.98
N ASN A 68 -6.78 0.63 -1.47
CA ASN A 68 -5.91 1.48 -2.30
C ASN A 68 -4.70 2.01 -1.50
N LYS A 69 -4.79 2.05 -0.16
CA LYS A 69 -3.66 2.28 0.74
C LYS A 69 -2.54 1.25 0.53
N ASP A 70 -2.87 -0.02 0.38
CA ASP A 70 -1.86 -1.09 0.17
C ASP A 70 -1.13 -0.88 -1.17
N ALA A 71 -1.89 -0.55 -2.22
CA ALA A 71 -1.33 -0.23 -3.54
C ALA A 71 -0.42 1.00 -3.48
N TYR A 72 -0.84 2.07 -2.80
CA TYR A 72 -0.05 3.29 -2.63
C TYR A 72 1.30 3.03 -1.94
N HIS A 73 1.30 2.30 -0.83
CA HIS A 73 2.51 2.02 -0.07
C HIS A 73 3.43 1.03 -0.80
N PHE A 74 2.87 0.03 -1.47
CA PHE A 74 3.64 -0.90 -2.31
C PHE A 74 4.30 -0.16 -3.49
N GLU A 75 3.57 0.73 -4.16
CA GLU A 75 4.10 1.50 -5.28
C GLU A 75 5.23 2.44 -4.84
N LYS A 76 4.98 3.27 -3.81
CA LYS A 76 5.91 4.32 -3.39
C LYS A 76 7.08 3.84 -2.55
N TYR A 77 6.88 2.80 -1.73
CA TYR A 77 7.83 2.42 -0.69
C TYR A 77 8.25 0.95 -0.76
N ASP A 78 7.72 0.17 -1.71
CA ASP A 78 7.96 -1.28 -1.80
C ASP A 78 7.63 -2.00 -0.47
N MET A 79 6.58 -1.52 0.24
CA MET A 79 6.13 -2.11 1.50
C MET A 79 5.55 -3.51 1.30
N GLU A 80 5.83 -4.41 2.25
CA GLU A 80 5.44 -5.81 2.15
C GLU A 80 3.91 -5.99 2.17
N LEU A 81 3.38 -6.67 1.15
CA LEU A 81 1.98 -7.10 1.07
C LEU A 81 1.79 -8.44 1.80
N SER A 82 0.55 -8.75 2.19
CA SER A 82 0.27 -10.03 2.83
C SER A 82 0.68 -11.22 1.94
N PRO A 83 1.20 -12.32 2.50
CA PRO A 83 1.65 -13.48 1.72
C PRO A 83 0.56 -14.06 0.80
N GLU A 84 -0.68 -14.06 1.26
CA GLU A 84 -1.86 -14.52 0.50
C GLU A 84 -2.11 -13.66 -0.74
N PHE A 85 -2.00 -12.33 -0.58
CA PHE A 85 -2.14 -11.40 -1.70
C PHE A 85 -0.98 -11.54 -2.70
N ARG A 86 0.25 -11.71 -2.20
CA ARG A 86 1.44 -11.92 -3.04
C ARG A 86 1.36 -13.18 -3.89
N ALA A 87 0.81 -14.27 -3.34
CA ALA A 87 0.63 -15.50 -4.11
C ALA A 87 -0.46 -15.34 -5.18
N TYR A 88 -1.51 -14.58 -4.88
CA TYR A 88 -2.70 -14.47 -5.72
C TYR A 88 -2.57 -13.45 -6.87
N ALA A 89 -2.03 -12.25 -6.57
CA ALA A 89 -2.06 -11.12 -7.50
C ALA A 89 -1.29 -11.37 -8.83
N PRO A 90 -0.08 -11.96 -8.84
CA PRO A 90 0.65 -12.23 -10.09
C PRO A 90 -0.07 -13.23 -11.00
N GLU A 91 -0.72 -14.27 -10.45
CA GLU A 91 -1.44 -15.28 -11.22
C GLU A 91 -2.72 -14.74 -11.89
N HIS A 92 -3.26 -13.64 -11.37
CA HIS A 92 -4.55 -13.07 -11.80
C HIS A 92 -4.41 -11.68 -12.42
N ALA A 93 -3.17 -11.19 -12.59
CA ALA A 93 -2.87 -9.97 -13.32
C ALA A 93 -3.25 -10.17 -14.79
N PRO A 94 -3.91 -9.19 -15.44
CA PRO A 94 -4.09 -9.26 -16.88
C PRO A 94 -2.71 -9.30 -17.57
N GLY A 95 -2.66 -9.97 -18.72
CA GLY A 95 -1.48 -10.02 -19.58
C GLY A 95 -1.04 -8.63 -20.04
N GLU A 96 0.16 -8.56 -20.61
CA GLU A 96 0.71 -7.34 -21.22
C GLU A 96 -0.05 -6.89 -22.48
#